data_AF-A0A3R7UTU5-F1
#
_entry.id   AF-A0A3R7UTU5-F1
#
_cell.length_a   1.000
_cell.length_b   1.000
_cell.length_c   1.000
_cell.angle_alpha   90.00
_cell.angle_beta   90.00
_cell.angle_gamma   90.00
#
_symmetry.space_group_name_H-M   'P 1'
#
loop_
_entity.id
_entity.type
_entity.pdbx_description
1 polymer ?
#
loop_
_entity_poly.entity_id
_entity_poly.type
_entity_poly.pdbx_seq_one_letter_code
_entity_poly.pdbx_strand_id
1 'polypeptide(L)'
;MTKVGEHITLDIIGTTKEYDPSVFEKVIHKIADQAKVTILNISKYKFEPQGFTILALLAESHISFHTFPEKGIISFDFFTCGKISP
;
A
#
# COMPACT_ATOMS: atom_id res chain seq x y z
N MET A 1 -7.82 -13.52 23.50
CA MET A 1 -6.77 -12.90 22.67
C MET A 1 -7.04 -11.41 22.58
N THR A 2 -6.02 -10.58 22.67
CA THR A 2 -6.14 -9.11 22.53
C THR A 2 -5.91 -8.73 21.07
N LYS A 3 -6.88 -8.06 20.45
CA LYS A 3 -6.77 -7.55 19.07
C LYS A 3 -5.85 -6.32 19.07
N VAL A 4 -4.79 -6.36 18.27
CA VAL A 4 -3.85 -5.25 18.10
C VAL A 4 -4.15 -4.40 16.87
N GLY A 5 -4.89 -4.93 15.91
CA GLY A 5 -5.22 -4.28 14.65
C GLY A 5 -5.94 -5.21 13.67
N GLU A 6 -6.17 -4.71 12.46
CA GLU A 6 -6.66 -5.48 11.32
C GLU A 6 -5.70 -5.31 10.15
N HIS A 7 -5.39 -6.41 9.48
CA HIS A 7 -4.48 -6.43 8.34
C HIS A 7 -5.21 -7.06 7.16
N ILE A 8 -5.43 -6.27 6.12
CA ILE A 8 -5.96 -6.75 4.85
C ILE A 8 -4.81 -6.83 3.85
N THR A 9 -4.72 -7.95 3.16
CA THR A 9 -3.81 -8.16 2.03
C THR A 9 -4.62 -8.55 0.80
N LEU A 10 -4.29 -7.94 -0.34
CA LEU A 10 -4.99 -8.15 -1.61
C LEU A 10 -3.97 -8.30 -2.74
N ASP A 11 -4.16 -9.32 -3.57
CA ASP A 11 -3.46 -9.45 -4.84
C ASP A 11 -4.40 -9.08 -5.99
N ILE A 12 -4.04 -8.04 -6.73
CA ILE A 12 -4.73 -7.58 -7.93
C ILE A 12 -4.07 -8.26 -9.12
N ILE A 13 -4.80 -9.17 -9.76
CA ILE A 13 -4.31 -10.01 -10.87
C ILE A 13 -4.85 -9.48 -12.20
N GLY A 14 -4.04 -9.59 -13.26
CA GLY A 14 -4.44 -9.24 -14.63
C GLY A 14 -4.20 -7.77 -14.97
N THR A 15 -3.26 -7.12 -14.30
CA THR A 15 -2.88 -5.75 -14.64
C THR A 15 -2.10 -5.74 -15.96
N THR A 16 -2.47 -4.84 -16.87
CA THR A 16 -1.91 -4.78 -18.23
C THR A 16 -1.03 -3.56 -18.46
N LYS A 17 -0.93 -2.69 -17.46
CA LYS A 17 -0.24 -1.41 -17.55
C LYS A 17 0.65 -1.20 -16.34
N GLU A 18 1.88 -0.78 -16.60
CA GLU A 18 2.75 -0.22 -15.59
C GLU A 18 2.42 1.25 -15.35
N TYR A 19 2.45 1.65 -14.09
CA TYR A 19 2.09 2.97 -13.62
C TYR A 19 3.27 3.58 -12.88
N ASP A 20 3.38 4.90 -12.94
CA ASP A 20 4.38 5.61 -12.15
C ASP A 20 4.03 5.54 -10.64
N PRO A 21 5.03 5.40 -9.74
CA PRO A 21 4.80 5.36 -8.30
C PRO A 21 3.97 6.54 -7.75
N SER A 22 4.01 7.71 -8.39
CA SER A 22 3.22 8.88 -7.99
C SER A 22 1.70 8.66 -8.06
N VAL A 23 1.24 7.72 -8.89
CA VAL A 23 -0.18 7.33 -8.94
C VAL A 23 -0.58 6.65 -7.63
N PHE A 24 0.27 5.75 -7.13
CA PHE A 24 0.02 5.00 -5.91
C PHE A 24 0.20 5.85 -4.67
N GLU A 25 1.11 6.82 -4.69
CA GLU A 25 1.24 7.81 -3.63
C GLU A 25 -0.08 8.60 -3.44
N LYS A 26 -0.73 9.00 -4.54
CA LYS A 26 -2.07 9.63 -4.49
C LYS A 26 -3.14 8.68 -3.94
N VAL A 27 -3.07 7.39 -4.28
CA VAL A 27 -4.00 6.37 -3.76
C VAL A 27 -3.79 6.18 -2.26
N ILE A 28 -2.54 6.07 -1.79
CA ILE A 28 -2.18 6.00 -0.38
C ILE A 28 -2.75 7.19 0.39
N HIS A 29 -2.57 8.41 -0.11
CA HIS A 29 -3.12 9.60 0.55
C HIS A 29 -4.65 9.56 0.64
N LYS A 30 -5.34 9.07 -0.41
CA LYS A 30 -6.79 8.89 -0.38
C LYS A 30 -7.23 7.84 0.63
N ILE A 31 -6.55 6.69 0.68
CA ILE A 31 -6.85 5.63 1.66
C ILE A 31 -6.66 6.18 3.08
N ALA A 32 -5.55 6.86 3.33
CA ALA A 32 -5.25 7.41 4.65
C ALA A 32 -6.27 8.46 5.11
N ASP A 33 -6.69 9.36 4.20
CA ASP A 33 -7.73 10.35 4.47
C ASP A 33 -9.08 9.70 4.80
N GLN A 34 -9.51 8.69 4.03
CA GLN A 34 -10.77 7.99 4.25
C GLN A 34 -10.77 7.15 5.53
N ALA A 35 -9.67 6.44 5.81
CA ALA A 35 -9.49 5.65 7.02
C ALA A 35 -9.15 6.51 8.27
N LYS A 36 -8.92 7.82 8.08
CA LYS A 36 -8.53 8.77 9.13
C LYS A 36 -7.27 8.35 9.87
N VAL A 37 -6.27 7.88 9.13
CA VAL A 37 -4.96 7.48 9.66
C VAL A 37 -3.88 8.50 9.27
N THR A 38 -2.92 8.70 10.17
CA THR A 38 -1.82 9.64 9.96
C THR A 38 -0.66 8.97 9.24
N ILE A 39 -0.28 9.50 8.07
CA ILE A 39 0.96 9.14 7.38
C ILE A 39 2.11 9.89 8.03
N LEU A 40 3.13 9.16 8.49
CA LEU A 40 4.38 9.72 9.01
C LEU A 40 5.42 9.92 7.91
N ASN A 41 5.52 8.98 6.97
CA ASN A 41 6.47 9.03 5.88
C ASN A 41 5.99 8.17 4.71
N ILE A 42 6.41 8.51 3.50
CA ILE A 42 6.25 7.65 2.31
C ILE A 42 7.62 7.39 1.71
N SER A 43 7.98 6.13 1.58
CA SER A 43 9.19 5.68 0.87
C SER A 43 8.79 4.93 -0.39
N LYS A 44 9.54 5.13 -1.47
CA LYS A 44 9.33 4.44 -2.74
C LYS A 44 10.65 4.08 -3.40
N TYR A 45 10.68 2.92 -4.03
CA TYR A 45 11.84 2.44 -4.77
C TYR A 45 11.38 1.80 -6.08
N LYS A 46 11.88 2.34 -7.20
CA LYS A 46 11.63 1.78 -8.53
C LYS A 46 12.73 0.76 -8.85
N PHE A 47 12.31 -0.42 -9.28
CA PHE A 47 13.21 -1.49 -9.70
C PHE A 47 13.48 -1.40 -11.21
N GLU A 48 14.60 -1.99 -11.62
CA GLU A 48 14.99 -2.15 -13.02
C GLU A 48 14.88 -3.64 -13.39
N PRO A 49 14.32 -3.98 -14.57
CA PRO A 49 13.88 -3.07 -15.63
C PRO A 49 12.47 -2.47 -15.43
N GLN A 50 11.72 -2.92 -14.43
CA GLN A 50 10.32 -2.53 -14.23
C GLN A 50 9.86 -2.81 -12.80
N GLY A 51 8.71 -2.24 -12.44
CA GLY A 51 8.08 -2.43 -11.14
C GLY A 51 8.68 -1.53 -10.06
N PHE A 52 8.00 -1.47 -8.93
CA PHE A 52 8.36 -0.65 -7.79
C PHE A 52 7.68 -1.14 -6.51
N THR A 53 8.24 -0.73 -5.38
CA THR A 53 7.62 -0.79 -4.06
C THR A 53 7.36 0.62 -3.57
N ILE A 54 6.20 0.84 -2.95
CA ILE A 54 5.88 2.07 -2.19
C ILE A 54 5.28 1.68 -0.85
N LEU A 55 5.74 2.33 0.22
CA LEU A 55 5.36 2.08 1.60
C LEU A 55 5.05 3.40 2.29
N ALA A 56 3.86 3.51 2.85
CA ALA A 56 3.49 4.55 3.78
C ALA A 56 3.67 4.02 5.20
N LEU A 57 4.56 4.64 5.96
CA LEU A 57 4.61 4.46 7.40
C LEU A 57 3.45 5.24 8.02
N LEU A 58 2.57 4.54 8.73
CA LEU A 58 1.53 5.16 9.54
C LEU A 58 2.01 5.24 11.00
N ALA A 59 1.32 6.01 11.85
CA ALA A 59 1.71 6.20 13.24
C ALA A 59 2.00 4.90 14.01
N GLU A 60 1.24 3.83 13.73
CA GLU A 60 1.36 2.53 14.40
C GLU A 60 1.21 1.34 13.43
N SER A 61 1.27 1.57 12.11
CA SER A 61 0.98 0.56 11.08
C SER A 61 1.55 0.95 9.71
N HIS A 62 1.03 0.40 8.60
CA HIS A 62 1.52 0.74 7.25
C HIS A 62 0.48 0.51 6.14
N ILE A 63 0.75 1.13 4.99
CA ILE A 63 0.15 0.80 3.69
C ILE A 63 1.29 0.48 2.72
N SER A 64 1.23 -0.64 1.99
CA SER A 64 2.21 -0.97 0.95
C SER A 64 1.56 -1.34 -0.37
N PHE A 65 2.26 -1.01 -1.45
CA PHE A 65 2.05 -1.64 -2.75
C PHE A 65 3.37 -2.20 -3.28
N HIS A 66 3.29 -3.40 -3.85
CA HIS A 66 4.36 -4.07 -4.57
C HIS A 66 3.87 -4.40 -5.97
N THR A 67 4.59 -3.97 -7.00
CA THR A 67 4.19 -4.20 -8.39
C THR A 67 5.12 -5.21 -9.06
N PHE A 68 4.52 -6.15 -9.80
CA PHE A 68 5.20 -7.18 -10.57
C PHE A 68 4.68 -7.16 -12.02
N PRO A 69 5.09 -6.18 -12.85
CA PRO A 69 4.52 -6.01 -14.19
C PRO A 69 4.67 -7.24 -15.09
N GLU A 70 5.75 -8.03 -14.94
CA GLU A 70 6.00 -9.26 -15.71
C GLU A 70 4.99 -10.36 -15.42
N LYS A 71 4.30 -10.27 -14.29
CA LYS A 71 3.22 -11.19 -13.91
C LYS A 71 1.84 -10.57 -14.05
N GLY A 72 1.76 -9.27 -14.35
CA GLY A 72 0.51 -8.51 -14.31
C GLY A 72 -0.12 -8.53 -12.91
N ILE A 73 0.70 -8.41 -11.86
CA ILE A 73 0.25 -8.48 -10.45
C ILE A 73 0.63 -7.20 -9.71
N ILE A 74 -0.27 -6.76 -8.84
CA ILE A 74 0.01 -5.78 -7.79
C ILE A 74 -0.43 -6.38 -6.47
N SER A 75 0.49 -6.47 -5.51
CA SER A 75 0.17 -6.83 -4.13
C SER A 75 -0.01 -5.56 -3.30
N PHE A 76 -1.03 -5.55 -2.45
CA PHE A 76 -1.41 -4.43 -1.61
C PHE A 76 -1.64 -4.91 -0.19
N ASP A 77 -1.09 -4.18 0.77
CA ASP A 77 -1.31 -4.41 2.19
C ASP A 77 -1.77 -3.12 2.86
N PHE A 78 -2.79 -3.25 3.71
CA PHE A 78 -3.20 -2.17 4.61
C PHE A 78 -3.38 -2.73 6.00
N PHE A 79 -2.48 -2.31 6.88
CA PHE A 79 -2.54 -2.61 8.30
C PHE A 79 -3.00 -1.36 9.06
N THR A 80 -3.97 -1.52 9.95
CA THR A 80 -4.42 -0.49 10.90
C THR A 80 -4.31 -1.01 12.33
N CYS A 81 -4.00 -0.13 13.27
CA CYS A 81 -3.98 -0.49 14.69
C CYS A 81 -5.36 -0.29 15.36
N GLY A 82 -5.61 -1.07 16.41
CA GLY A 82 -6.72 -0.85 17.34
C GLY A 82 -8.12 -1.02 16.76
N LYS A 83 -8.87 0.09 16.68
CA LYS A 83 -10.31 0.12 16.35
C LYS A 83 -10.61 0.58 14.91
N ILE A 84 -9.60 1.00 14.16
CA ILE A 84 -9.77 1.47 12.80
C ILE A 84 -9.91 0.25 11.89
N SER A 85 -11.02 0.16 11.17
CA SER A 85 -11.21 -0.88 10.18
C SER A 85 -10.60 -0.42 8.84
N PRO A 86 -9.74 -1.24 8.21
CA PRO A 86 -9.08 -0.95 6.95
C PRO A 86 -10.03 -0.99 5.75
#